data_AF-K1ZW91-F1
#
_entry.id   AF-K1ZW91-F1
#
_cell.length_a   1.000
_cell.length_b   1.000
_cell.length_c   1.000
_cell.angle_alpha   90.00
_cell.angle_beta   90.00
_cell.angle_gamma   90.00
#
_symmetry.space_group_name_H-M   'P 1'
#
loop_
_entity.id
_entity.type
_entity.pdbx_description
1 polymer ?
#
loop_
_entity_poly.entity_id
_entity_poly.type
_entity_poly.pdbx_seq_one_letter_code
_entity_poly.pdbx_strand_id
1 'polypeptide(L)'
;MVITRENAGKTDEDVQQVLNRLSHIIPMTAEDLSDALKALKRNSAFVPITVADRVSWDDFSKIAVNAPALPGVTPEVGLSRVYPRDSDFAHIVGYVGPVSEKDLAGLENPDPLLRIPKFQIGKIGVEKWMEDTLRGSAGTKRIEVNAVGRVMRELDREEGVKGKDLRLTIDADVQNFVQARLGDESAACVVIEVNTGDIIAAVSSPSFDPNLFVRGISQTDYSTLTEHDHRPLANKVVQGAYPPGSTFKMVTALAALEAGAVDVNTSVRCPGYLEVGGRKFHCWKRGGHGKVDLQRSLAESCDVYFYDTAMKVGIDKIAEMGRKLGLGQRHDLPMSAITEGSMPDKAWKREKHKAEWVIGDTINASIGQGFVLTSPLQLAVMTARIASGKMVAPRIIHSINDQPVEIAPAESLGLEGSKLRAVQMGMFEVMNGANGTAKSSRIVDETMRMCGKTGTAQVRNISTAERDTGVVSNDRLPWKQRDHALFVGFAPADNPRYAVSVVVEHGGGGSTVAAPIARDALLRALTGTLPPL
;
A
#
# COMPACT_ATOMS: atom_id res chain seq x y z
N MET A 1 -11.56 -7.62 33.33
CA MET A 1 -12.10 -8.06 34.63
C MET A 1 -12.50 -6.86 35.46
N VAL A 2 -13.48 -7.04 36.34
CA VAL A 2 -14.05 -5.96 37.14
C VAL A 2 -14.04 -6.32 38.62
N ILE A 3 -14.05 -5.30 39.48
CA ILE A 3 -14.27 -5.45 40.91
C ILE A 3 -15.43 -4.56 41.36
N THR A 4 -16.28 -5.07 42.24
CA THR A 4 -17.33 -4.29 42.92
C THR A 4 -16.98 -4.12 44.38
N ARG A 5 -17.01 -2.88 44.91
CA ARG A 5 -16.66 -2.61 46.30
C ARG A 5 -17.58 -3.35 47.28
N GLU A 6 -18.88 -3.43 47.00
CA GLU A 6 -19.86 -4.06 47.90
C GLU A 6 -19.57 -5.54 48.18
N ASN A 7 -18.97 -6.25 47.22
CA ASN A 7 -18.64 -7.66 47.33
C ASN A 7 -17.19 -7.89 47.76
N ALA A 8 -16.31 -6.91 47.54
CA ALA A 8 -14.89 -6.99 47.93
C ALA A 8 -14.66 -6.76 49.43
N GLY A 9 -15.55 -6.04 50.10
CA GLY A 9 -15.50 -5.84 51.55
C GLY A 9 -16.22 -4.59 52.02
N LYS A 10 -16.26 -4.38 53.35
CA LYS A 10 -16.97 -3.23 53.95
C LYS A 10 -16.05 -2.04 54.21
N THR A 11 -14.75 -2.29 54.32
CA THR A 11 -13.73 -1.26 54.58
C THR A 11 -12.79 -1.08 53.39
N ASP A 12 -12.13 0.08 53.33
CA ASP A 12 -11.08 0.34 52.32
C ASP A 12 -9.91 -0.66 52.45
N GLU A 13 -9.63 -1.13 53.67
CA GLU A 13 -8.59 -2.14 53.94
C GLU A 13 -8.93 -3.50 53.33
N ASP A 14 -10.19 -3.92 53.38
CA ASP A 14 -10.64 -5.17 52.77
C ASP A 14 -10.41 -5.13 51.25
N VAL A 15 -10.83 -4.04 50.60
CA VAL A 15 -10.67 -3.84 49.15
C VAL A 15 -9.19 -3.83 48.76
N GLN A 16 -8.36 -3.16 49.56
CA GLN A 16 -6.91 -3.15 49.35
C GLN A 16 -6.31 -4.56 49.44
N GLN A 17 -6.74 -5.36 50.41
CA GLN A 17 -6.27 -6.75 50.55
C GLN A 17 -6.65 -7.61 49.33
N VAL A 18 -7.87 -7.45 48.81
CA VAL A 18 -8.31 -8.16 47.60
C VAL A 18 -7.45 -7.78 46.39
N LEU A 19 -7.21 -6.48 46.17
CA LEU A 19 -6.36 -6.02 45.07
C LEU A 19 -4.89 -6.44 45.24
N ASN A 20 -4.38 -6.48 46.47
CA ASN A 20 -3.05 -6.99 46.76
C ASN A 20 -2.96 -8.50 46.48
N ARG A 21 -3.98 -9.30 46.81
CA ARG A 21 -3.99 -10.73 46.43
C ARG A 21 -4.01 -10.90 44.91
N LEU A 22 -4.80 -10.07 44.23
CA LEU A 22 -4.89 -10.08 42.77
C LEU A 22 -3.55 -9.77 42.10
N SER A 23 -2.77 -8.82 42.63
CA SER A 23 -1.44 -8.48 42.10
C SER A 23 -0.37 -9.56 42.31
N HIS A 24 -0.62 -10.55 43.18
CA HIS A 24 0.25 -11.73 43.29
C HIS A 24 -0.10 -12.81 42.26
N ILE A 25 -1.29 -12.75 41.64
CA ILE A 25 -1.77 -13.73 40.67
C ILE A 25 -1.46 -13.28 39.24
N ILE A 26 -1.59 -11.98 38.98
CA ILE A 26 -1.36 -11.41 37.65
C ILE A 26 -0.41 -10.19 37.72
N PRO A 27 0.32 -9.88 36.63
CA PRO A 27 1.14 -8.68 36.57
C PRO A 27 0.28 -7.42 36.70
N MET A 28 0.53 -6.63 37.74
CA MET A 28 -0.11 -5.32 37.95
C MET A 28 0.94 -4.33 38.45
N THR A 29 0.89 -3.10 37.94
CA THR A 29 1.74 -2.03 38.44
C THR A 29 1.16 -1.41 39.70
N ALA A 30 1.98 -0.71 40.48
CA ALA A 30 1.50 0.06 41.63
C ALA A 30 0.55 1.20 41.21
N GLU A 31 0.69 1.70 39.98
CA GLU A 31 -0.19 2.71 39.40
C GLU A 31 -1.58 2.13 39.10
N ASP A 32 -1.65 0.94 38.49
CA ASP A 32 -2.92 0.23 38.23
C ASP A 32 -3.74 0.02 39.52
N LEU A 33 -3.06 -0.41 40.59
CA LEU A 33 -3.65 -0.59 41.92
C LEU A 33 -4.19 0.73 42.48
N SER A 34 -3.40 1.79 42.40
CA SER A 34 -3.76 3.13 42.89
C SER A 34 -4.99 3.69 42.16
N ASP A 35 -5.03 3.52 40.84
CA ASP A 35 -6.12 4.03 40.02
C ASP A 35 -7.41 3.22 40.20
N ALA A 36 -7.31 1.89 40.34
CA ALA A 36 -8.45 1.04 40.69
C ALA A 36 -9.07 1.45 42.04
N LEU A 37 -8.25 1.72 43.06
CA LEU A 37 -8.71 2.19 44.37
C LEU A 37 -9.40 3.56 44.29
N LYS A 38 -8.78 4.52 43.60
CA LYS A 38 -9.38 5.86 43.39
C LYS A 38 -10.73 5.74 42.66
N ALA A 39 -10.81 4.89 41.64
CA ALA A 39 -12.04 4.66 40.89
C ALA A 39 -13.12 4.01 41.77
N LEU A 40 -12.79 3.03 42.60
CA LEU A 40 -13.73 2.40 43.55
C LEU A 40 -14.24 3.38 44.62
N LYS A 41 -13.42 4.34 45.05
CA LYS A 41 -13.83 5.38 45.99
C LYS A 41 -14.76 6.42 45.37
N ARG A 42 -14.53 6.78 44.10
CA ARG A 42 -15.33 7.79 43.38
C ARG A 42 -16.71 7.29 42.96
N ASN A 43 -16.91 5.98 42.86
CA ASN A 43 -18.15 5.40 42.35
C ASN A 43 -18.95 4.70 43.47
N SER A 44 -20.26 4.48 43.23
CA SER A 44 -21.12 3.75 44.16
C SER A 44 -20.65 2.29 44.32
N ALA A 45 -20.95 1.67 45.47
CA ALA A 45 -20.32 0.39 45.85
C ALA A 45 -20.68 -0.79 44.92
N PHE A 46 -21.83 -0.73 44.25
CA PHE A 46 -22.33 -1.73 43.30
C PHE A 46 -21.85 -1.51 41.86
N VAL A 47 -21.12 -0.41 41.58
CA VAL A 47 -20.62 -0.12 40.24
C VAL A 47 -19.39 -0.99 39.99
N PRO A 48 -19.39 -1.84 38.94
CA PRO A 48 -18.21 -2.61 38.57
C PRO A 48 -17.13 -1.67 38.02
N ILE A 49 -15.93 -1.76 38.58
CA ILE A 49 -14.76 -1.00 38.15
C ILE A 49 -13.78 -1.95 37.47
N THR A 50 -13.40 -1.63 36.24
CA THR A 50 -12.36 -2.38 35.52
C THR A 50 -11.03 -2.24 36.23
N VAL A 51 -10.47 -3.37 36.70
CA VAL A 51 -9.17 -3.39 37.42
C VAL A 51 -8.02 -3.73 36.49
N ALA A 52 -8.25 -4.70 35.61
CA ALA A 52 -7.38 -4.95 34.47
C ALA A 52 -8.24 -5.30 33.27
N ASP A 53 -7.83 -4.81 32.10
CA ASP A 53 -8.48 -5.05 30.83
C ASP A 53 -7.63 -6.00 29.97
N ARG A 54 -8.29 -6.84 29.15
CA ARG A 54 -7.65 -7.74 28.16
C ARG A 54 -6.48 -8.57 28.72
N VAL A 55 -6.70 -9.17 29.90
CA VAL A 55 -5.78 -10.15 30.50
C VAL A 55 -5.60 -11.36 29.59
N SER A 56 -4.44 -12.00 29.65
CA SER A 56 -4.20 -13.22 28.86
C SER A 56 -5.19 -14.32 29.25
N TRP A 57 -5.42 -15.30 28.37
CA TRP A 57 -6.27 -16.44 28.71
C TRP A 57 -5.73 -17.23 29.92
N ASP A 58 -4.41 -17.28 30.06
CA ASP A 58 -3.72 -17.88 31.22
C ASP A 58 -4.04 -17.11 32.51
N ASP A 59 -3.93 -15.78 32.50
CA ASP A 59 -4.26 -14.93 33.64
C ASP A 59 -5.75 -14.96 33.99
N PHE A 60 -6.63 -14.94 32.97
CA PHE A 60 -8.06 -15.14 33.14
C PHE A 60 -8.34 -16.45 33.87
N SER A 61 -7.69 -17.54 33.46
CA SER A 61 -7.85 -18.87 34.05
C SER A 61 -7.33 -18.90 35.49
N LYS A 62 -6.18 -18.29 35.77
CA LYS A 62 -5.65 -18.16 37.15
C LYS A 62 -6.61 -17.40 38.05
N ILE A 63 -7.19 -16.30 37.58
CA ILE A 63 -8.17 -15.51 38.34
C ILE A 63 -9.43 -16.33 38.58
N ALA A 64 -9.97 -17.00 37.56
CA ALA A 64 -11.19 -17.80 37.66
C ALA A 64 -11.06 -18.93 38.70
N VAL A 65 -9.91 -19.61 38.75
CA VAL A 65 -9.62 -20.65 39.76
C VAL A 65 -9.51 -20.06 41.17
N ASN A 66 -8.98 -18.85 41.30
CA ASN A 66 -8.83 -18.14 42.57
C ASN A 66 -10.05 -17.28 42.95
N ALA A 67 -11.14 -17.32 42.18
CA ALA A 67 -12.33 -16.50 42.43
C ALA A 67 -12.87 -16.59 43.88
N PRO A 68 -12.88 -17.77 44.55
CA PRO A 68 -13.29 -17.84 45.96
C PRO A 68 -12.42 -17.01 46.93
N ALA A 69 -11.14 -16.78 46.58
CA ALA A 69 -10.19 -16.02 47.38
C ALA A 69 -10.14 -14.52 47.02
N LEU A 70 -10.84 -14.12 45.95
CA LEU A 70 -10.90 -12.77 45.38
C LEU A 70 -12.35 -12.23 45.42
N PRO A 71 -12.93 -12.04 46.63
CA PRO A 71 -14.31 -11.59 46.74
C PRO A 71 -14.53 -10.28 46.00
N GLY A 72 -15.63 -10.21 45.25
CA GLY A 72 -16.00 -9.06 44.43
C GLY A 72 -15.23 -8.88 43.13
N VAL A 73 -14.19 -9.66 42.84
CA VAL A 73 -13.51 -9.69 41.54
C VAL A 73 -14.22 -10.67 40.62
N THR A 74 -14.64 -10.20 39.46
CA THR A 74 -15.28 -11.03 38.43
C THR A 74 -14.51 -10.93 37.12
N PRO A 75 -14.00 -12.05 36.58
CA PRO A 75 -13.43 -12.06 35.25
C PRO A 75 -14.56 -11.96 34.22
N GLU A 76 -14.41 -11.05 33.27
CA GLU A 76 -15.36 -10.85 32.17
C GLU A 76 -14.65 -11.17 30.85
N VAL A 77 -15.36 -11.87 29.97
CA VAL A 77 -14.85 -12.21 28.63
C VAL A 77 -15.19 -11.08 27.68
N GLY A 78 -14.17 -10.56 27.01
CA GLY A 78 -14.30 -9.56 25.94
C GLY A 78 -13.53 -10.00 24.70
N LEU A 79 -13.95 -9.53 23.54
CA LEU A 79 -13.21 -9.71 22.30
C LEU A 79 -12.22 -8.56 22.14
N SER A 80 -11.00 -8.88 21.73
CA SER A 80 -10.02 -7.88 21.33
C SER A 80 -9.41 -8.25 19.98
N ARG A 81 -9.12 -7.24 19.18
CA ARG A 81 -8.50 -7.45 17.88
C ARG A 81 -7.02 -7.76 18.04
N VAL A 82 -6.53 -8.75 17.31
CA VAL A 82 -5.13 -9.19 17.30
C VAL A 82 -4.69 -9.36 15.85
N TYR A 83 -3.50 -8.86 15.52
CA TYR A 83 -2.86 -9.07 14.22
C TYR A 83 -1.66 -10.02 14.41
N PRO A 84 -1.81 -11.32 14.10
CA PRO A 84 -0.83 -12.36 14.46
C PRO A 84 0.42 -12.39 13.56
N ARG A 85 0.46 -11.52 12.55
CA ARG A 85 1.55 -11.39 11.56
C ARG A 85 2.20 -10.00 11.65
N ASP A 86 2.01 -9.32 12.78
CA ASP A 86 2.57 -8.02 13.11
C ASP A 86 2.48 -7.03 11.93
N SER A 87 3.62 -6.60 11.40
CA SER A 87 3.73 -5.53 10.42
C SER A 87 3.46 -5.94 8.97
N ASP A 88 3.43 -7.24 8.65
CA ASP A 88 3.34 -7.75 7.26
C ASP A 88 2.10 -7.25 6.49
N PHE A 89 1.00 -7.02 7.21
CA PHE A 89 -0.30 -6.66 6.63
C PHE A 89 -0.83 -5.32 7.12
N ALA A 90 -0.03 -4.53 7.84
CA ALA A 90 -0.47 -3.31 8.52
C ALA A 90 -1.13 -2.29 7.57
N HIS A 91 -0.59 -2.09 6.35
CA HIS A 91 -1.17 -1.16 5.38
C HIS A 91 -2.33 -1.73 4.55
N ILE A 92 -2.51 -3.06 4.54
CA ILE A 92 -3.57 -3.74 3.79
C ILE A 92 -4.77 -3.98 4.70
N VAL A 93 -4.60 -4.83 5.72
CA VAL A 93 -5.65 -5.13 6.69
C VAL A 93 -5.99 -3.86 7.45
N GLY A 94 -4.98 -3.10 7.85
CA GLY A 94 -5.17 -1.91 8.67
C GLY A 94 -5.19 -2.27 10.15
N TYR A 95 -5.82 -1.40 10.93
CA TYR A 95 -6.08 -1.66 12.32
C TYR A 95 -7.40 -1.05 12.79
N VAL A 96 -7.96 -1.63 13.85
CA VAL A 96 -8.99 -1.01 14.68
C VAL A 96 -8.37 -0.17 15.79
N GLY A 97 -9.04 0.90 16.18
CA GLY A 97 -8.63 1.76 17.29
C GLY A 97 -9.84 2.41 17.96
N PRO A 98 -9.66 3.01 19.16
CA PRO A 98 -10.75 3.62 19.90
C PRO A 98 -11.44 4.72 19.09
N VAL A 99 -12.77 4.81 19.15
CA VAL A 99 -13.56 5.88 18.54
C VAL A 99 -13.06 7.23 19.04
N SER A 100 -12.78 8.15 18.12
CA SER A 100 -12.36 9.52 18.42
C SER A 100 -13.51 10.49 18.17
N GLU A 101 -13.42 11.71 18.72
CA GLU A 101 -14.40 12.77 18.46
C GLU A 101 -14.54 13.07 16.95
N LYS A 102 -13.44 12.97 16.20
CA LYS A 102 -13.42 13.14 14.74
C LYS A 102 -14.25 12.08 14.01
N ASP A 103 -14.30 10.85 14.53
CA ASP A 103 -15.09 9.78 13.93
C ASP A 103 -16.59 9.99 14.17
N LEU A 104 -16.96 10.60 15.30
CA LEU A 104 -18.35 10.94 15.63
C LEU A 104 -18.84 12.22 14.94
N ALA A 105 -17.95 13.19 14.72
CA ALA A 105 -18.31 14.51 14.20
C ALA A 105 -18.95 14.51 12.79
N GLY A 106 -18.77 13.43 12.02
CA GLY A 106 -19.37 13.27 10.69
C GLY A 106 -20.68 12.49 10.66
N LEU A 107 -21.20 12.05 11.81
CA LEU A 107 -22.40 11.22 11.90
C LEU A 107 -23.55 12.04 12.50
N GLU A 108 -24.65 12.22 11.77
CA GLU A 108 -25.83 12.95 12.27
C GLU A 108 -26.49 12.22 13.45
N ASN A 109 -26.57 10.89 13.36
CA ASN A 109 -27.08 10.00 14.41
C ASN A 109 -26.15 8.80 14.56
N PRO A 110 -25.01 8.93 15.27
CA PRO A 110 -24.08 7.83 15.45
C PRO A 110 -24.74 6.71 16.25
N ASP A 111 -24.44 5.46 15.86
CA ASP A 111 -24.83 4.28 16.62
C ASP A 111 -24.42 4.47 18.10
N PRO A 112 -25.33 4.27 19.08
CA PRO A 112 -25.01 4.36 20.50
C PRO A 112 -23.76 3.59 20.92
N LEU A 113 -23.44 2.49 20.25
CA LEU A 113 -22.21 1.73 20.45
C LEU A 113 -20.94 2.57 20.29
N LEU A 114 -20.91 3.48 19.31
CA LEU A 114 -19.75 4.32 19.03
C LEU A 114 -19.48 5.32 20.17
N ARG A 115 -20.45 5.53 21.06
CA ARG A 115 -20.32 6.39 22.24
C ARG A 115 -19.82 5.61 23.45
N ILE A 116 -19.73 4.27 23.37
CA ILE A 116 -19.18 3.45 24.44
C ILE A 116 -17.67 3.77 24.56
N PRO A 117 -17.18 4.11 25.76
CA PRO A 117 -15.76 4.41 25.96
C PRO A 117 -14.88 3.27 25.46
N LYS A 118 -13.82 3.61 24.71
CA LYS A 118 -12.85 2.67 24.13
C LYS A 118 -13.44 1.66 23.13
N PHE A 119 -14.67 1.86 22.66
CA PHE A 119 -15.22 1.08 21.54
C PHE A 119 -14.28 1.20 20.33
N GLN A 120 -14.04 0.10 19.64
CA GLN A 120 -13.05 0.03 18.57
C GLN A 120 -13.75 0.01 17.21
N ILE A 121 -13.21 0.78 16.28
CA ILE A 121 -13.62 0.80 14.88
C ILE A 121 -12.39 0.71 13.98
N GLY A 122 -12.55 0.20 12.78
CA GLY A 122 -11.55 0.22 11.73
C GLY A 122 -11.07 1.64 11.40
N LYS A 123 -9.77 1.87 11.46
CA LYS A 123 -9.15 3.20 11.27
C LYS A 123 -8.54 3.38 9.89
N ILE A 124 -8.05 2.31 9.29
CA ILE A 124 -7.45 2.30 7.95
C ILE A 124 -7.66 0.93 7.28
N GLY A 125 -7.33 0.83 6.00
CA GLY A 125 -7.27 -0.45 5.28
C GLY A 125 -8.63 -1.14 5.16
N VAL A 126 -8.61 -2.48 5.09
CA VAL A 126 -9.80 -3.34 5.05
C VAL A 126 -10.66 -3.16 6.30
N GLU A 127 -10.06 -3.03 7.49
CA GLU A 127 -10.81 -2.83 8.74
C GLU A 127 -11.75 -1.62 8.62
N LYS A 128 -11.27 -0.48 8.11
CA LYS A 128 -12.12 0.69 7.91
C LYS A 128 -13.09 0.53 6.75
N TRP A 129 -12.62 0.03 5.61
CA TRP A 129 -13.42 -0.05 4.39
C TRP A 129 -14.62 -0.98 4.55
N MET A 130 -14.43 -2.07 5.30
CA MET A 130 -15.44 -3.09 5.56
C MET A 130 -15.98 -3.02 6.99
N GLU A 131 -15.82 -1.90 7.68
CA GLU A 131 -16.19 -1.71 9.09
C GLU A 131 -17.61 -2.20 9.38
N ASP A 132 -18.61 -1.76 8.61
CA ASP A 132 -20.00 -2.15 8.85
C ASP A 132 -20.25 -3.65 8.59
N THR A 133 -19.51 -4.25 7.66
CA THR A 133 -19.59 -5.68 7.37
C THR A 133 -18.89 -6.51 8.46
N LEU A 134 -17.75 -6.05 8.97
CA LEU A 134 -16.91 -6.71 9.96
C LEU A 134 -17.44 -6.56 11.39
N ARG A 135 -18.05 -5.42 11.71
CA ARG A 135 -18.60 -5.12 13.04
C ARG A 135 -19.86 -5.93 13.33
N GLY A 136 -20.70 -6.13 12.32
CA GLY A 136 -22.05 -6.67 12.51
C GLY A 136 -22.97 -5.67 13.20
N SER A 137 -23.96 -6.16 13.95
CA SER A 137 -24.93 -5.31 14.64
C SER A 137 -25.08 -5.68 16.12
N ALA A 138 -25.24 -4.66 16.96
CA ALA A 138 -25.52 -4.86 18.38
C ALA A 138 -26.86 -5.56 18.60
N GLY A 139 -26.91 -6.38 19.65
CA GLY A 139 -28.15 -6.81 20.26
C GLY A 139 -28.66 -5.77 21.26
N THR A 140 -29.85 -6.01 21.82
CA THR A 140 -30.40 -5.18 22.89
C THR A 140 -30.70 -6.02 24.12
N LYS A 141 -30.44 -5.46 25.31
CA LYS A 141 -30.78 -6.09 26.59
C LYS A 141 -31.59 -5.12 27.42
N ARG A 142 -32.83 -5.47 27.75
CA ARG A 142 -33.71 -4.68 28.62
C ARG A 142 -33.58 -5.18 30.05
N ILE A 143 -33.17 -4.29 30.93
CA ILE A 143 -32.99 -4.58 32.36
C ILE A 143 -33.90 -3.68 33.19
N GLU A 144 -34.48 -4.24 34.25
CA GLU A 144 -35.18 -3.48 35.27
C GLU A 144 -34.16 -3.03 36.32
N VAL A 145 -34.12 -1.73 36.61
CA VAL A 145 -33.25 -1.14 37.63
C VAL A 145 -34.07 -0.49 38.74
N ASN A 146 -33.57 -0.50 39.97
CA ASN A 146 -34.20 0.23 41.07
C ASN A 146 -33.86 1.74 41.04
N ALA A 147 -34.40 2.52 41.98
CA ALA A 147 -34.22 3.98 42.04
C ALA A 147 -32.75 4.44 42.20
N VAL A 148 -31.85 3.55 42.61
CA VAL A 148 -30.40 3.83 42.73
C VAL A 148 -29.58 3.25 41.57
N GLY A 149 -30.24 2.69 40.54
CA GLY A 149 -29.59 2.16 39.34
C GLY A 149 -29.11 0.71 39.44
N ARG A 150 -29.47 -0.02 40.49
CA ARG A 150 -29.09 -1.44 40.65
C ARG A 150 -29.96 -2.32 39.76
N VAL A 151 -29.33 -3.20 38.99
CA VAL A 151 -29.99 -4.19 38.13
C VAL A 151 -30.74 -5.21 39.00
N MET A 152 -32.05 -5.31 38.81
CA MET A 152 -32.95 -6.20 39.55
C MET A 152 -33.19 -7.50 38.78
N ARG A 153 -33.53 -7.40 37.48
CA ARG A 153 -33.71 -8.54 36.57
C ARG A 153 -33.57 -8.13 35.12
N GLU A 154 -33.32 -9.12 34.27
CA GLU A 154 -33.40 -9.02 32.82
C GLU A 154 -34.85 -9.26 32.38
N LEU A 155 -35.39 -8.34 31.56
CA LEU A 155 -36.77 -8.41 31.05
C LEU A 155 -36.82 -9.05 29.67
N ASP A 156 -35.84 -8.72 28.82
CA ASP A 156 -35.83 -9.11 27.41
C ASP A 156 -34.40 -9.02 26.86
N ARG A 157 -34.10 -9.85 25.87
CA ARG A 157 -32.79 -9.90 25.21
C ARG A 157 -32.91 -10.30 23.76
N GLU A 158 -32.42 -9.42 22.90
CA GLU A 158 -32.18 -9.69 21.49
C GLU A 158 -30.67 -9.81 21.29
N GLU A 159 -30.20 -10.95 20.78
CA GLU A 159 -28.78 -11.14 20.51
C GLU A 159 -28.33 -10.32 19.30
N GLY A 160 -27.06 -9.89 19.31
CA GLY A 160 -26.45 -9.21 18.17
C GLY A 160 -26.15 -10.15 17.02
N VAL A 161 -25.94 -9.58 15.82
CA VAL A 161 -25.51 -10.34 14.64
C VAL A 161 -24.00 -10.21 14.51
N LYS A 162 -23.29 -11.35 14.54
CA LYS A 162 -21.85 -11.40 14.31
C LYS A 162 -21.52 -10.79 12.93
N GLY A 163 -20.46 -10.01 12.86
CA GLY A 163 -19.89 -9.56 11.58
C GLY A 163 -19.49 -10.71 10.66
N LYS A 164 -19.37 -10.39 9.37
CA LYS A 164 -19.06 -11.35 8.32
C LYS A 164 -17.55 -11.57 8.22
N ASP A 165 -17.16 -12.80 7.92
CA ASP A 165 -15.76 -13.16 7.69
C ASP A 165 -15.35 -12.76 6.27
N LEU A 166 -14.12 -12.26 6.10
CA LEU A 166 -13.57 -11.84 4.80
C LEU A 166 -12.36 -12.68 4.44
N ARG A 167 -12.23 -13.02 3.16
CA ARG A 167 -11.00 -13.53 2.57
C ARG A 167 -10.43 -12.51 1.61
N LEU A 168 -9.14 -12.21 1.74
CA LEU A 168 -8.44 -11.31 0.83
C LEU A 168 -7.76 -12.09 -0.29
N THR A 169 -7.40 -11.40 -1.36
CA THR A 169 -6.62 -11.93 -2.50
C THR A 169 -5.13 -12.07 -2.18
N ILE A 170 -4.68 -11.46 -1.08
CA ILE A 170 -3.27 -11.43 -0.68
C ILE A 170 -2.79 -12.83 -0.33
N ASP A 171 -1.71 -13.25 -0.97
CA ASP A 171 -0.97 -14.45 -0.60
C ASP A 171 0.00 -14.09 0.52
N ALA A 172 -0.21 -14.67 1.70
CA ALA A 172 0.56 -14.34 2.89
C ALA A 172 2.06 -14.66 2.75
N ASP A 173 2.37 -15.70 1.99
CA ASP A 173 3.71 -16.23 1.77
C ASP A 173 4.49 -15.40 0.75
N VAL A 174 3.80 -14.82 -0.24
CA VAL A 174 4.39 -13.84 -1.16
C VAL A 174 4.55 -12.49 -0.46
N GLN A 175 3.53 -12.03 0.27
CA GLN A 175 3.56 -10.76 1.02
C GLN A 175 4.74 -10.71 2.00
N ASN A 176 4.88 -11.73 2.86
CA ASN A 176 5.95 -11.81 3.86
C ASN A 176 7.33 -11.88 3.19
N PHE A 177 7.49 -12.68 2.14
CA PHE A 177 8.74 -12.76 1.40
C PHE A 177 9.15 -11.39 0.82
N VAL A 178 8.21 -10.68 0.20
CA VAL A 178 8.48 -9.37 -0.37
C VAL A 178 8.78 -8.33 0.72
N GLN A 179 8.09 -8.36 1.86
CA GLN A 179 8.39 -7.53 3.02
C GLN A 179 9.82 -7.75 3.51
N ALA A 180 10.24 -9.00 3.70
CA ALA A 180 11.60 -9.34 4.08
C ALA A 180 12.63 -8.92 3.01
N ARG A 181 12.27 -9.05 1.72
CA ARG A 181 13.15 -8.69 0.59
C ARG A 181 13.38 -7.20 0.45
N LEU A 182 12.40 -6.38 0.84
CA LEU A 182 12.53 -4.92 0.92
C LEU A 182 13.31 -4.47 2.16
N GLY A 183 13.21 -5.22 3.26
CA GLY A 183 13.89 -4.87 4.52
C GLY A 183 13.50 -3.47 4.99
N ASP A 184 14.48 -2.69 5.44
CA ASP A 184 14.26 -1.34 5.99
C ASP A 184 14.26 -0.23 4.92
N GLU A 185 14.34 -0.59 3.63
CA GLU A 185 14.30 0.38 2.53
C GLU A 185 12.96 1.15 2.49
N SER A 186 13.01 2.42 2.09
CA SER A 186 11.80 3.22 1.84
C SER A 186 11.22 2.80 0.49
N ALA A 187 10.37 1.79 0.47
CA ALA A 187 10.02 1.10 -0.77
C ALA A 187 8.56 0.65 -0.84
N ALA A 188 8.10 0.36 -2.06
CA ALA A 188 6.83 -0.26 -2.33
C ALA A 188 6.97 -1.35 -3.41
N CYS A 189 6.27 -2.46 -3.24
CA CYS A 189 6.18 -3.53 -4.22
C CYS A 189 4.72 -3.98 -4.34
N VAL A 190 4.24 -4.11 -5.57
CA VAL A 190 2.89 -4.60 -5.88
C VAL A 190 3.01 -5.75 -6.84
N VAL A 191 2.41 -6.90 -6.51
CA VAL A 191 2.25 -8.05 -7.40
C VAL A 191 0.77 -8.23 -7.67
N ILE A 192 0.39 -8.26 -8.94
CA ILE A 192 -1.00 -8.37 -9.40
C ILE A 192 -1.14 -9.52 -10.39
N GLU A 193 -2.18 -10.33 -10.28
CA GLU A 193 -2.52 -11.35 -11.27
C GLU A 193 -3.19 -10.70 -12.49
N VAL A 194 -2.69 -11.04 -13.69
CA VAL A 194 -2.96 -10.27 -14.91
C VAL A 194 -4.32 -10.56 -15.57
N ASN A 195 -5.04 -11.60 -15.15
CA ASN A 195 -6.33 -11.98 -15.72
C ASN A 195 -7.50 -11.52 -14.85
N THR A 196 -7.33 -11.59 -13.54
CA THR A 196 -8.35 -11.33 -12.51
C THR A 196 -8.21 -9.93 -11.90
N GLY A 197 -7.00 -9.38 -11.90
CA GLY A 197 -6.68 -8.16 -11.17
C GLY A 197 -6.51 -8.36 -9.66
N ASP A 198 -6.47 -9.61 -9.20
CA ASP A 198 -6.20 -9.92 -7.80
C ASP A 198 -4.82 -9.40 -7.40
N ILE A 199 -4.79 -8.55 -6.37
CA ILE A 199 -3.54 -8.14 -5.74
C ILE A 199 -3.05 -9.31 -4.90
N ILE A 200 -1.89 -9.85 -5.24
CA ILE A 200 -1.26 -10.99 -4.55
C ILE A 200 -0.37 -10.50 -3.42
N ALA A 201 0.33 -9.38 -3.63
CA ALA A 201 1.11 -8.70 -2.61
C ALA A 201 1.05 -7.19 -2.83
N ALA A 202 0.96 -6.43 -1.74
CA ALA A 202 1.01 -4.97 -1.72
C ALA A 202 1.82 -4.54 -0.48
N VAL A 203 3.13 -4.46 -0.67
CA VAL A 203 4.10 -4.23 0.41
C VAL A 203 4.54 -2.79 0.38
N SER A 204 4.50 -2.13 1.55
CA SER A 204 5.01 -0.78 1.77
C SER A 204 6.00 -0.85 2.94
N SER A 205 7.27 -0.57 2.66
CA SER A 205 8.35 -0.66 3.62
C SER A 205 8.97 0.72 3.93
N PRO A 206 9.48 0.94 5.15
CA PRO A 206 9.22 0.15 6.36
C PRO A 206 7.72 0.15 6.72
N SER A 207 7.31 -0.86 7.49
CA SER A 207 5.96 -1.01 8.01
C SER A 207 5.90 -0.69 9.51
N PHE A 208 4.75 -0.90 10.15
CA PHE A 208 4.54 -0.65 11.58
C PHE A 208 3.71 -1.78 12.19
N ASP A 209 3.78 -1.96 13.52
CA ASP A 209 2.96 -2.95 14.22
C ASP A 209 1.54 -2.37 14.47
N PRO A 210 0.49 -2.94 13.83
CA PRO A 210 -0.89 -2.50 14.03
C PRO A 210 -1.42 -2.82 15.45
N ASN A 211 -0.82 -3.76 16.19
CA ASN A 211 -1.26 -4.10 17.55
C ASN A 211 -1.05 -2.93 18.52
N LEU A 212 -0.06 -2.06 18.27
CA LEU A 212 0.19 -0.84 19.05
C LEU A 212 -1.02 0.12 19.05
N PHE A 213 -1.82 0.11 17.99
CA PHE A 213 -2.95 1.03 17.84
C PHE A 213 -4.25 0.50 18.46
N VAL A 214 -4.36 -0.82 18.65
CA VAL A 214 -5.56 -1.47 19.19
C VAL A 214 -5.92 -0.90 20.57
N ARG A 215 -4.93 -0.60 21.41
CA ARG A 215 -5.12 -0.08 22.78
C ARG A 215 -5.09 1.45 22.85
N GLY A 216 -4.84 2.13 21.73
CA GLY A 216 -4.33 3.49 21.73
C GLY A 216 -2.80 3.46 21.86
N ILE A 217 -2.12 3.97 20.83
CA ILE A 217 -0.66 4.00 20.77
C ILE A 217 -0.09 5.01 21.78
N SER A 218 1.04 4.66 22.40
CA SER A 218 1.73 5.58 23.30
C SER A 218 2.27 6.79 22.52
N GLN A 219 2.44 7.93 23.20
CA GLN A 219 3.00 9.12 22.55
C GLN A 219 4.43 8.87 22.00
N THR A 220 5.23 8.09 22.72
CA THR A 220 6.61 7.74 22.35
C THR A 220 6.67 6.86 21.10
N ASP A 221 5.85 5.80 21.05
CA ASP A 221 5.79 4.92 19.87
C ASP A 221 5.24 5.67 18.66
N TYR A 222 4.22 6.50 18.88
CA TYR A 222 3.62 7.29 17.81
C TYR A 222 4.61 8.32 17.25
N SER A 223 5.32 9.05 18.11
CA SER A 223 6.36 10.01 17.70
C SER A 223 7.44 9.31 16.87
N THR A 224 7.90 8.12 17.32
CA THR A 224 8.89 7.30 16.59
C THR A 224 8.43 6.98 15.17
N LEU A 225 7.16 6.61 14.98
CA LEU A 225 6.61 6.32 13.64
C LEU A 225 6.42 7.58 12.77
N THR A 226 6.06 8.72 13.38
CA THR A 226 5.82 9.97 12.63
C THR A 226 7.08 10.73 12.26
N GLU A 227 8.13 10.63 13.07
CA GLU A 227 9.41 11.34 12.87
C GLU A 227 10.41 10.51 12.05
N HIS A 228 10.12 9.24 11.83
CA HIS A 228 10.93 8.35 11.00
C HIS A 228 11.02 8.89 9.56
N ASP A 229 12.25 9.04 9.06
CA ASP A 229 12.54 9.62 7.75
C ASP A 229 12.05 8.78 6.57
N HIS A 230 11.99 7.45 6.73
CA HIS A 230 11.40 6.50 5.77
C HIS A 230 9.86 6.35 5.88
N ARG A 231 9.18 7.13 6.74
CA ARG A 231 7.71 7.27 6.79
C ARG A 231 6.93 5.93 6.83
N PRO A 232 7.04 5.12 7.90
CA PRO A 232 6.42 3.80 8.00
C PRO A 232 4.88 3.84 8.01
N LEU A 233 4.25 4.92 8.48
CA LEU A 233 2.79 5.06 8.47
C LEU A 233 2.19 5.28 7.06
N ALA A 234 3.00 5.76 6.11
CA ALA A 234 2.55 6.03 4.76
C ALA A 234 2.44 4.73 3.97
N ASN A 235 1.28 4.46 3.36
CA ASN A 235 1.13 3.35 2.43
C ASN A 235 1.68 3.78 1.06
N LYS A 236 2.97 3.53 0.82
CA LYS A 236 3.67 3.94 -0.40
C LYS A 236 3.12 3.28 -1.67
N VAL A 237 2.41 2.15 -1.55
CA VAL A 237 1.76 1.47 -2.68
C VAL A 237 0.70 2.35 -3.36
N VAL A 238 -0.05 3.14 -2.58
CA VAL A 238 -1.18 3.93 -3.08
C VAL A 238 -1.13 5.42 -2.76
N GLN A 239 -0.41 5.84 -1.71
CA GLN A 239 -0.29 7.25 -1.33
C GLN A 239 0.89 7.93 -2.03
N GLY A 240 1.93 7.16 -2.37
CA GLY A 240 3.11 7.67 -3.07
C GLY A 240 2.77 8.06 -4.50
N ALA A 241 3.08 9.31 -4.87
CA ALA A 241 2.95 9.82 -6.22
C ALA A 241 4.33 10.17 -6.75
N TYR A 242 4.90 9.31 -7.58
CA TYR A 242 6.27 9.42 -8.08
C TYR A 242 6.28 9.67 -9.58
N PRO A 243 7.26 10.41 -10.13
CA PRO A 243 7.50 10.39 -11.56
C PRO A 243 7.81 8.94 -11.99
N PRO A 244 7.07 8.35 -12.95
CA PRO A 244 7.32 6.98 -13.38
C PRO A 244 8.68 6.80 -14.08
N GLY A 245 9.26 7.90 -14.58
CA GLY A 245 10.48 7.85 -15.36
C GLY A 245 10.34 6.92 -16.57
N SER A 246 11.41 6.21 -16.92
CA SER A 246 11.44 5.39 -18.14
C SER A 246 10.46 4.20 -18.17
N THR A 247 9.77 3.85 -17.07
CA THR A 247 8.66 2.88 -17.11
C THR A 247 7.46 3.41 -17.90
N PHE A 248 7.36 4.74 -18.08
CA PHE A 248 6.30 5.39 -18.84
C PHE A 248 6.48 5.29 -20.36
N LYS A 249 7.68 4.92 -20.86
CA LYS A 249 7.97 4.84 -22.30
C LYS A 249 7.04 3.87 -23.04
N MET A 250 6.44 2.91 -22.34
CA MET A 250 5.46 1.98 -22.89
C MET A 250 4.18 2.72 -23.30
N VAL A 251 3.75 3.69 -22.49
CA VAL A 251 2.59 4.54 -22.76
C VAL A 251 2.85 5.36 -24.01
N THR A 252 4.00 6.04 -24.08
CA THR A 252 4.40 6.85 -25.24
C THR A 252 4.51 6.00 -26.51
N ALA A 253 5.12 4.80 -26.43
CA ALA A 253 5.21 3.88 -27.55
C ALA A 253 3.84 3.45 -28.07
N LEU A 254 2.97 2.96 -27.16
CA LEU A 254 1.62 2.52 -27.54
C LEU A 254 0.79 3.66 -28.11
N ALA A 255 0.87 4.86 -27.52
CA ALA A 255 0.16 6.03 -28.03
C ALA A 255 0.57 6.37 -29.47
N ALA A 256 1.87 6.32 -29.75
CA ALA A 256 2.39 6.67 -31.07
C ALA A 256 2.11 5.60 -32.14
N LEU A 257 2.23 4.33 -31.79
CA LEU A 257 1.82 3.21 -32.65
C LEU A 257 0.31 3.25 -32.93
N GLU A 258 -0.49 3.54 -31.91
CA GLU A 258 -1.95 3.57 -32.05
C GLU A 258 -2.42 4.74 -32.91
N ALA A 259 -1.79 5.91 -32.76
CA ALA A 259 -2.06 7.06 -33.60
C ALA A 259 -1.50 6.95 -35.03
N GLY A 260 -0.74 5.89 -35.35
CA GLY A 260 -0.04 5.75 -36.63
C GLY A 260 1.07 6.80 -36.86
N ALA A 261 1.52 7.46 -35.78
CA ALA A 261 2.57 8.48 -35.84
C ALA A 261 3.96 7.87 -36.05
N VAL A 262 4.14 6.61 -35.65
CA VAL A 262 5.31 5.77 -35.91
C VAL A 262 4.85 4.33 -36.16
N ASP A 263 5.71 3.55 -36.81
CA ASP A 263 5.59 2.09 -36.90
C ASP A 263 6.78 1.41 -36.21
N VAL A 264 6.79 0.07 -36.19
CA VAL A 264 7.85 -0.72 -35.54
C VAL A 264 9.23 -0.56 -36.21
N ASN A 265 9.28 -0.14 -37.47
CA ASN A 265 10.50 0.05 -38.26
C ASN A 265 11.02 1.49 -38.21
N THR A 266 10.23 2.40 -37.64
CA THR A 266 10.56 3.82 -37.54
C THR A 266 11.81 3.97 -36.70
N SER A 267 12.84 4.57 -37.30
CA SER A 267 14.14 4.72 -36.68
C SER A 267 14.48 6.18 -36.41
N VAL A 268 15.10 6.44 -35.25
CA VAL A 268 15.58 7.76 -34.83
C VAL A 268 17.09 7.69 -34.60
N ARG A 269 17.82 8.73 -35.02
CA ARG A 269 19.24 8.87 -34.68
C ARG A 269 19.37 9.60 -33.35
N CYS A 270 19.96 8.94 -32.35
CA CYS A 270 20.28 9.50 -31.05
C CYS A 270 21.77 9.91 -30.97
N PRO A 271 22.08 11.22 -31.08
CA PRO A 271 23.43 11.74 -30.83
C PRO A 271 23.70 12.03 -29.34
N GLY A 272 22.80 11.62 -28.44
CA GLY A 272 22.88 11.89 -27.00
C GLY A 272 22.02 13.07 -26.53
N TYR A 273 21.35 13.79 -27.42
CA TYR A 273 20.40 14.85 -27.10
C TYR A 273 19.43 15.11 -28.26
N LEU A 274 18.35 15.85 -27.97
CA LEU A 274 17.47 16.50 -28.95
C LEU A 274 17.45 18.00 -28.65
N GLU A 275 17.57 18.85 -29.67
CA GLU A 275 17.51 20.30 -29.51
C GLU A 275 16.19 20.85 -30.02
N VAL A 276 15.46 21.57 -29.16
CA VAL A 276 14.15 22.15 -29.48
C VAL A 276 14.07 23.55 -28.88
N GLY A 277 13.76 24.54 -29.71
CA GLY A 277 13.61 25.94 -29.26
C GLY A 277 14.85 26.51 -28.57
N GLY A 278 16.05 26.13 -29.04
CA GLY A 278 17.33 26.56 -28.46
C GLY A 278 17.71 25.87 -27.14
N ARG A 279 16.94 24.87 -26.68
CA ARG A 279 17.23 24.09 -25.48
C ARG A 279 17.56 22.63 -25.84
N LYS A 280 18.59 22.08 -25.21
CA LYS A 280 18.96 20.67 -25.33
C LYS A 280 18.27 19.81 -24.28
N PHE A 281 17.58 18.77 -24.75
CA PHE A 281 17.03 17.70 -23.95
C PHE A 281 17.95 16.48 -24.08
N HIS A 282 18.66 16.18 -23.00
CA HIS A 282 19.70 15.16 -23.01
C HIS A 282 19.11 13.75 -22.90
N CYS A 283 19.80 12.80 -23.52
CA CYS A 283 19.67 11.38 -23.22
C CYS A 283 20.56 11.02 -22.04
N TRP A 284 20.21 9.95 -21.32
CA TRP A 284 21.05 9.42 -20.25
C TRP A 284 22.44 8.97 -20.75
N LYS A 285 22.53 8.49 -22.00
CA LYS A 285 23.80 8.10 -22.65
C LYS A 285 24.42 9.29 -23.39
N ARG A 286 25.48 9.89 -22.82
CA ARG A 286 26.17 11.07 -23.37
C ARG A 286 26.65 10.89 -24.81
N GLY A 287 27.20 9.72 -25.14
CA GLY A 287 27.67 9.40 -26.50
C GLY A 287 26.54 9.05 -27.50
N GLY A 288 25.28 9.06 -27.06
CA GLY A 288 24.14 8.65 -27.86
C GLY A 288 24.04 7.14 -28.07
N HIS A 289 22.94 6.76 -28.71
CA HIS A 289 22.61 5.36 -29.02
C HIS A 289 22.80 5.02 -30.51
N GLY A 290 23.19 6.01 -31.34
CA GLY A 290 23.23 5.85 -32.79
C GLY A 290 21.82 5.72 -33.36
N LYS A 291 21.64 4.90 -34.40
CA LYS A 291 20.31 4.62 -34.97
C LYS A 291 19.58 3.60 -34.08
N VAL A 292 18.40 3.96 -33.60
CA VAL A 292 17.54 3.11 -32.77
C VAL A 292 16.12 3.05 -33.35
N ASP A 293 15.53 1.86 -33.31
CA ASP A 293 14.11 1.62 -33.58
C ASP A 293 13.32 1.50 -32.26
N LEU A 294 12.05 1.12 -32.32
CA LEU A 294 11.22 0.94 -31.14
C LEU A 294 11.81 -0.09 -30.17
N GLN A 295 12.18 -1.27 -30.68
CA GLN A 295 12.65 -2.38 -29.84
C GLN A 295 13.95 -2.01 -29.13
N ARG A 296 14.94 -1.48 -29.86
CA ARG A 296 16.22 -1.06 -29.31
C ARG A 296 16.09 0.15 -28.39
N SER A 297 15.21 1.10 -28.71
CA SER A 297 14.98 2.27 -27.85
C SER A 297 14.36 1.88 -26.51
N LEU A 298 13.52 0.85 -26.47
CA LEU A 298 13.00 0.26 -25.24
C LEU A 298 14.08 -0.50 -24.48
N ALA A 299 14.81 -1.38 -25.16
CA ALA A 299 15.88 -2.21 -24.60
C ALA A 299 16.99 -1.40 -23.93
N GLU A 300 17.49 -0.35 -24.62
CA GLU A 300 18.54 0.55 -24.14
C GLU A 300 17.97 1.82 -23.46
N SER A 301 16.64 1.91 -23.32
CA SER A 301 15.96 3.06 -22.69
C SER A 301 16.33 4.42 -23.30
N CYS A 302 16.45 4.53 -24.62
CA CYS A 302 16.89 5.75 -25.32
C CYS A 302 15.85 6.88 -25.22
N ASP A 303 16.17 7.99 -24.54
CA ASP A 303 15.23 9.11 -24.36
C ASP A 303 14.91 9.85 -25.66
N VAL A 304 15.91 10.04 -26.53
CA VAL A 304 15.76 10.82 -27.78
C VAL A 304 14.72 10.21 -28.72
N TYR A 305 14.62 8.88 -28.77
CA TYR A 305 13.56 8.22 -29.54
C TYR A 305 12.17 8.64 -29.05
N PHE A 306 11.96 8.69 -27.72
CA PHE A 306 10.69 9.07 -27.12
C PHE A 306 10.43 10.58 -27.20
N TYR A 307 11.47 11.42 -27.14
CA TYR A 307 11.33 12.85 -27.40
C TYR A 307 10.84 13.11 -28.83
N ASP A 308 11.44 12.49 -29.84
CA ASP A 308 11.05 12.59 -31.24
C ASP A 308 9.62 12.06 -31.47
N THR A 309 9.36 10.87 -30.96
CA THR A 309 8.05 10.22 -31.06
C THR A 309 6.94 11.06 -30.41
N ALA A 310 7.21 11.62 -29.23
CA ALA A 310 6.23 12.42 -28.51
C ALA A 310 5.87 13.73 -29.21
N MET A 311 6.81 14.35 -29.92
CA MET A 311 6.51 15.53 -30.74
C MET A 311 5.58 15.19 -31.91
N LYS A 312 5.65 13.98 -32.47
CA LYS A 312 4.78 13.53 -33.56
C LYS A 312 3.37 13.19 -33.08
N VAL A 313 3.25 12.49 -31.94
CA VAL A 313 1.94 12.03 -31.43
C VAL A 313 1.21 13.10 -30.59
N GLY A 314 1.95 13.97 -29.89
CA GLY A 314 1.39 15.00 -29.01
C GLY A 314 0.91 14.49 -27.65
N ILE A 315 0.84 15.40 -26.66
CA ILE A 315 0.51 15.05 -25.27
C ILE A 315 -0.88 14.46 -25.10
N ASP A 316 -1.90 14.96 -25.80
CA ASP A 316 -3.29 14.57 -25.55
C ASP A 316 -3.50 13.07 -25.83
N LYS A 317 -2.85 12.55 -26.89
CA LYS A 317 -2.86 11.13 -27.23
C LYS A 317 -2.04 10.28 -26.26
N ILE A 318 -0.92 10.80 -25.76
CA ILE A 318 -0.14 10.15 -24.70
C ILE A 318 -0.96 10.05 -23.41
N ALA A 319 -1.66 11.11 -23.02
CA ALA A 319 -2.50 11.14 -21.84
C ALA A 319 -3.73 10.22 -21.97
N GLU A 320 -4.37 10.18 -23.14
CA GLU A 320 -5.44 9.24 -23.47
C GLU A 320 -4.98 7.78 -23.29
N MET A 321 -3.82 7.43 -23.84
CA MET A 321 -3.23 6.09 -23.65
C MET A 321 -2.86 5.82 -22.19
N GLY A 322 -2.31 6.80 -21.48
CA GLY A 322 -1.97 6.67 -20.05
C GLY A 322 -3.20 6.34 -19.20
N ARG A 323 -4.32 7.05 -19.43
CA ARG A 323 -5.60 6.78 -18.76
C ARG A 323 -6.18 5.44 -19.14
N LYS A 324 -6.12 5.07 -20.43
CA LYS A 324 -6.51 3.75 -20.93
C LYS A 324 -5.75 2.62 -20.23
N LEU A 325 -4.47 2.84 -19.91
CA LEU A 325 -3.64 1.91 -19.14
C LEU A 325 -3.76 2.05 -17.61
N GLY A 326 -4.67 2.88 -17.10
CA GLY A 326 -5.01 2.96 -15.68
C GLY A 326 -4.17 3.94 -14.87
N LEU A 327 -3.46 4.86 -15.53
CA LEU A 327 -2.73 5.95 -14.89
C LEU A 327 -3.58 7.22 -14.79
N GLY A 328 -3.35 8.06 -13.79
CA GLY A 328 -4.11 9.31 -13.62
C GLY A 328 -5.55 9.12 -13.15
N GLN A 329 -5.86 7.95 -12.59
CA GLN A 329 -7.17 7.58 -12.04
C GLN A 329 -7.02 6.96 -10.65
N ARG A 330 -7.99 7.21 -9.78
CA ARG A 330 -8.11 6.52 -8.49
C ARG A 330 -8.71 5.14 -8.72
N HIS A 331 -8.06 4.11 -8.19
CA HIS A 331 -8.60 2.75 -8.16
C HIS A 331 -9.24 2.54 -6.78
N ASP A 332 -10.53 2.23 -6.74
CA ASP A 332 -11.25 2.05 -5.48
C ASP A 332 -10.91 0.69 -4.86
N LEU A 333 -10.11 0.73 -3.81
CA LEU A 333 -9.63 -0.42 -3.05
C LEU A 333 -9.77 -0.15 -1.56
N PRO A 334 -9.82 -1.20 -0.72
CA PRO A 334 -9.82 -1.08 0.75
C PRO A 334 -8.44 -0.65 1.29
N MET A 335 -7.97 0.51 0.85
CA MET A 335 -6.72 1.15 1.26
C MET A 335 -6.96 2.65 1.50
N SER A 336 -6.21 3.22 2.43
CA SER A 336 -6.38 4.61 2.83
C SER A 336 -5.61 5.58 1.92
N ALA A 337 -6.24 6.71 1.59
CA ALA A 337 -5.65 7.85 0.88
C ALA A 337 -5.02 7.51 -0.48
N ILE A 338 -5.75 6.73 -1.28
CA ILE A 338 -5.33 6.37 -2.65
C ILE A 338 -5.21 7.63 -3.51
N THR A 339 -4.03 7.86 -4.07
CA THR A 339 -3.77 8.98 -4.97
C THR A 339 -4.32 8.72 -6.37
N GLU A 340 -4.78 9.79 -7.02
CA GLU A 340 -5.10 9.77 -8.46
C GLU A 340 -3.84 9.86 -9.32
N GLY A 341 -2.71 10.28 -8.75
CA GLY A 341 -1.51 10.63 -9.51
C GLY A 341 -1.74 11.88 -10.37
N SER A 342 -1.11 11.92 -11.53
CA SER A 342 -1.27 12.99 -12.51
C SER A 342 -0.96 12.47 -13.91
N MET A 343 -1.99 12.44 -14.77
CA MET A 343 -1.82 12.21 -16.20
C MET A 343 -2.14 13.51 -16.95
N PRO A 344 -1.12 14.36 -17.14
CA PRO A 344 -1.31 15.71 -17.61
C PRO A 344 -1.61 15.74 -19.12
N ASP A 345 -2.54 16.59 -19.51
CA ASP A 345 -2.79 16.99 -20.89
C ASP A 345 -2.90 18.53 -20.97
N LYS A 346 -3.25 19.06 -22.15
CA LYS A 346 -3.38 20.51 -22.32
C LYS A 346 -4.46 21.09 -21.42
N ALA A 347 -5.60 20.42 -21.27
CA ALA A 347 -6.73 20.89 -20.47
C ALA A 347 -6.36 20.96 -18.98
N TRP A 348 -5.73 19.89 -18.48
CA TRP A 348 -5.21 19.81 -17.11
C TRP A 348 -4.27 20.97 -16.78
N LYS A 349 -3.34 21.32 -17.68
CA LYS A 349 -2.39 22.41 -17.40
C LYS A 349 -3.05 23.78 -17.38
N ARG A 350 -3.99 24.04 -18.31
CA ARG A 350 -4.79 25.28 -18.29
C ARG A 350 -5.60 25.39 -17.00
N GLU A 351 -6.20 24.30 -16.53
CA GLU A 351 -7.02 24.31 -15.33
C GLU A 351 -6.18 24.50 -14.05
N LYS A 352 -5.15 23.66 -13.86
CA LYS A 352 -4.38 23.59 -12.62
C LYS A 352 -3.30 24.67 -12.52
N HIS A 353 -2.66 25.02 -13.63
CA HIS A 353 -1.52 25.94 -13.67
C HIS A 353 -1.83 27.27 -14.35
N LYS A 354 -3.05 27.47 -14.88
CA LYS A 354 -3.46 28.69 -15.59
C LYS A 354 -2.48 29.10 -16.70
N ALA A 355 -1.90 28.09 -17.38
CA ALA A 355 -0.88 28.28 -18.40
C ALA A 355 -1.08 27.30 -19.57
N GLU A 356 -0.68 27.73 -20.77
CA GLU A 356 -0.72 26.90 -21.97
C GLU A 356 0.35 25.81 -21.97
N TRP A 357 0.06 24.72 -22.67
CA TRP A 357 0.99 23.60 -22.85
C TRP A 357 2.08 23.95 -23.85
N VAL A 358 3.35 23.74 -23.49
CA VAL A 358 4.50 23.99 -24.38
C VAL A 358 5.17 22.69 -24.80
N ILE A 359 5.90 22.71 -25.91
CA ILE A 359 6.56 21.51 -26.48
C ILE A 359 7.49 20.83 -25.46
N GLY A 360 8.20 21.63 -24.64
CA GLY A 360 9.07 21.10 -23.59
C GLY A 360 8.34 20.28 -22.52
N ASP A 361 7.05 20.55 -22.27
CA ASP A 361 6.24 19.74 -21.36
C ASP A 361 5.98 18.36 -21.95
N THR A 362 5.67 18.29 -23.26
CA THR A 362 5.48 17.02 -23.98
C THR A 362 6.76 16.17 -23.93
N ILE A 363 7.92 16.80 -24.14
CA ILE A 363 9.21 16.11 -24.12
C ILE A 363 9.49 15.49 -22.74
N ASN A 364 9.27 16.25 -21.66
CA ASN A 364 9.44 15.72 -20.30
C ASN A 364 8.42 14.62 -19.98
N ALA A 365 7.15 14.83 -20.33
CA ALA A 365 6.09 13.85 -20.09
C ALA A 365 6.34 12.53 -20.82
N SER A 366 6.92 12.57 -22.04
CA SER A 366 7.17 11.38 -22.87
C SER A 366 8.06 10.31 -22.23
N ILE A 367 8.89 10.71 -21.27
CA ILE A 367 9.79 9.84 -20.51
C ILE A 367 9.39 9.73 -19.04
N GLY A 368 8.13 10.04 -18.71
CA GLY A 368 7.58 9.90 -17.37
C GLY A 368 8.13 10.89 -16.35
N GLN A 369 8.53 12.09 -16.81
CA GLN A 369 9.02 13.19 -15.98
C GLN A 369 8.09 14.41 -16.07
N GLY A 370 8.44 15.49 -15.38
CA GLY A 370 7.65 16.72 -15.38
C GLY A 370 6.39 16.58 -14.55
N PHE A 371 5.22 16.75 -15.18
CA PHE A 371 3.92 16.71 -14.48
C PHE A 371 3.30 15.32 -14.36
N VAL A 372 3.94 14.29 -14.92
CA VAL A 372 3.45 12.90 -14.83
C VAL A 372 3.80 12.35 -13.46
N LEU A 373 2.78 11.93 -12.70
CA LEU A 373 2.95 11.27 -11.40
C LEU A 373 2.10 10.02 -11.34
N THR A 374 2.64 8.93 -10.81
CA THR A 374 1.96 7.63 -10.69
C THR A 374 2.26 6.97 -9.36
N SER A 375 1.32 6.19 -8.85
CA SER A 375 1.58 5.28 -7.72
C SER A 375 2.15 3.93 -8.18
N PRO A 376 2.84 3.19 -7.30
CA PRO A 376 3.25 1.82 -7.57
C PRO A 376 2.08 0.92 -7.98
N LEU A 377 0.89 1.10 -7.38
CA LEU A 377 -0.32 0.40 -7.80
C LEU A 377 -0.70 0.71 -9.26
N GLN A 378 -0.72 1.99 -9.64
CA GLN A 378 -1.05 2.38 -11.02
C GLN A 378 -0.06 1.79 -12.02
N LEU A 379 1.22 1.72 -11.67
CA LEU A 379 2.25 1.08 -12.50
C LEU A 379 2.05 -0.44 -12.62
N ALA A 380 1.64 -1.12 -11.54
CA ALA A 380 1.30 -2.54 -11.60
C ALA A 380 0.08 -2.79 -12.49
N VAL A 381 -0.97 -1.96 -12.38
CA VAL A 381 -2.15 -2.03 -13.24
C VAL A 381 -1.78 -1.78 -14.70
N MET A 382 -1.01 -0.73 -15.01
CA MET A 382 -0.50 -0.46 -16.36
C MET A 382 0.22 -1.68 -16.93
N THR A 383 1.05 -2.32 -16.12
CA THR A 383 1.83 -3.49 -16.55
C THR A 383 0.95 -4.71 -16.77
N ALA A 384 -0.04 -4.95 -15.91
CA ALA A 384 -1.02 -6.02 -16.09
C ALA A 384 -1.86 -5.82 -17.36
N ARG A 385 -2.26 -4.58 -17.66
CA ARG A 385 -2.98 -4.21 -18.88
C ARG A 385 -2.12 -4.40 -20.13
N ILE A 386 -0.83 -4.03 -20.09
CA ILE A 386 0.11 -4.30 -21.18
C ILE A 386 0.34 -5.80 -21.37
N ALA A 387 0.44 -6.56 -20.29
CA ALA A 387 0.68 -8.00 -20.34
C ALA A 387 -0.52 -8.76 -20.94
N SER A 388 -1.74 -8.43 -20.50
CA SER A 388 -2.97 -9.13 -20.88
C SER A 388 -3.66 -8.59 -22.13
N GLY A 389 -3.46 -7.31 -22.47
CA GLY A 389 -4.26 -6.61 -23.48
C GLY A 389 -5.69 -6.29 -23.04
N LYS A 390 -6.01 -6.43 -21.74
CA LYS A 390 -7.35 -6.27 -21.17
C LYS A 390 -7.43 -5.12 -20.17
N MET A 391 -8.63 -4.60 -19.94
CA MET A 391 -8.97 -3.56 -18.96
C MET A 391 -9.01 -4.11 -17.52
N VAL A 392 -7.90 -4.72 -17.09
CA VAL A 392 -7.76 -5.28 -15.75
C VAL A 392 -7.97 -4.20 -14.69
N ALA A 393 -8.79 -4.50 -13.68
CA ALA A 393 -9.07 -3.64 -12.53
C ALA A 393 -8.57 -4.34 -11.25
N PRO A 394 -7.81 -3.65 -10.40
CA PRO A 394 -7.26 -4.28 -9.20
C PRO A 394 -8.37 -4.59 -8.18
N ARG A 395 -8.22 -5.67 -7.41
CA ARG A 395 -9.09 -6.01 -6.28
C ARG A 395 -8.32 -6.65 -5.13
N ILE A 396 -8.88 -6.55 -3.92
CA ILE A 396 -8.30 -7.10 -2.68
C ILE A 396 -9.26 -8.06 -1.96
N ILE A 397 -10.58 -7.86 -2.07
CA ILE A 397 -11.57 -8.72 -1.41
C ILE A 397 -11.84 -9.92 -2.33
N HIS A 398 -11.51 -11.12 -1.87
CA HIS A 398 -11.77 -12.36 -2.60
C HIS A 398 -13.21 -12.85 -2.34
N SER A 399 -13.59 -12.99 -1.06
CA SER A 399 -14.92 -13.49 -0.67
C SER A 399 -15.41 -12.88 0.65
N ILE A 400 -16.73 -12.89 0.83
CA ILE A 400 -17.44 -12.45 2.05
C ILE A 400 -18.31 -13.63 2.52
N ASN A 401 -18.12 -14.11 3.76
CA ASN A 401 -18.75 -15.34 4.28
C ASN A 401 -18.63 -16.52 3.29
N ASP A 402 -17.41 -16.76 2.81
CA ASP A 402 -17.08 -17.81 1.83
C ASP A 402 -17.81 -17.73 0.49
N GLN A 403 -18.55 -16.65 0.23
CA GLN A 403 -19.13 -16.35 -1.08
C GLN A 403 -18.16 -15.49 -1.89
N PRO A 404 -17.60 -16.00 -3.00
CA PRO A 404 -16.71 -15.22 -3.86
C PRO A 404 -17.39 -13.96 -4.38
N VAL A 405 -16.67 -12.83 -4.33
CA VAL A 405 -17.13 -11.61 -5.00
C VAL A 405 -16.93 -11.82 -6.50
N GLU A 406 -18.04 -11.85 -7.26
CA GLU A 406 -18.02 -12.07 -8.71
C GLU A 406 -17.09 -11.08 -9.44
N ILE A 407 -16.38 -11.58 -10.46
CA ILE A 407 -15.52 -10.79 -11.33
C ILE A 407 -16.12 -10.82 -12.72
N ALA A 408 -16.51 -9.65 -13.23
CA ALA A 408 -16.80 -9.51 -14.65
C ALA A 408 -15.49 -9.73 -15.43
N PRO A 409 -15.47 -10.57 -16.47
CA PRO A 409 -14.28 -10.75 -17.30
C PRO A 409 -13.77 -9.40 -17.81
N ALA A 410 -12.46 -9.15 -17.65
CA ALA A 410 -11.87 -7.90 -18.10
C ALA A 410 -12.02 -7.74 -19.63
N GLU A 411 -12.64 -6.64 -20.05
CA GLU A 411 -12.84 -6.31 -21.46
C GLU A 411 -11.51 -6.09 -22.19
N SER A 412 -11.52 -6.16 -23.51
CA SER A 412 -10.34 -5.81 -24.31
C SER A 412 -10.00 -4.32 -24.14
N LEU A 413 -8.70 -3.99 -24.14
CA LEU A 413 -8.28 -2.59 -24.31
C LEU A 413 -8.67 -2.05 -25.69
N GLY A 414 -9.03 -2.88 -26.67
CA GLY A 414 -9.21 -2.42 -28.04
C GLY A 414 -7.92 -1.87 -28.63
N LEU A 415 -6.78 -2.45 -28.26
CA LEU A 415 -5.48 -2.22 -28.90
C LEU A 415 -5.23 -3.33 -29.91
N GLU A 416 -4.64 -2.98 -31.05
CA GLU A 416 -4.22 -3.99 -32.02
C GLU A 416 -3.13 -4.90 -31.42
N GLY A 417 -3.32 -6.22 -31.51
CA GLY A 417 -2.43 -7.20 -30.89
C GLY A 417 -0.97 -7.09 -31.38
N SER A 418 -0.76 -6.70 -32.65
CA SER A 418 0.56 -6.50 -33.24
C SER A 418 1.33 -5.36 -32.54
N LYS A 419 0.67 -4.22 -32.28
CA LYS A 419 1.23 -3.04 -31.60
C LYS A 419 1.55 -3.35 -30.14
N LEU A 420 0.65 -4.06 -29.46
CA LEU A 420 0.87 -4.50 -28.09
C LEU A 420 2.08 -5.46 -28.02
N ARG A 421 2.15 -6.43 -28.92
CA ARG A 421 3.26 -7.39 -28.97
C ARG A 421 4.60 -6.70 -29.27
N ALA A 422 4.62 -5.66 -30.10
CA ALA A 422 5.84 -4.89 -30.36
C ALA A 422 6.41 -4.24 -29.08
N VAL A 423 5.54 -3.67 -28.23
CA VAL A 423 5.96 -3.09 -26.94
C VAL A 423 6.36 -4.16 -25.94
N GLN A 424 5.62 -5.28 -25.86
CA GLN A 424 6.00 -6.43 -25.04
C GLN A 424 7.36 -7.00 -25.44
N MET A 425 7.67 -7.07 -26.74
CA MET A 425 8.97 -7.50 -27.25
C MET A 425 10.08 -6.51 -26.87
N GLY A 426 9.81 -5.20 -26.91
CA GLY A 426 10.73 -4.21 -26.36
C GLY A 426 11.01 -4.42 -24.86
N MET A 427 9.98 -4.74 -24.07
CA MET A 427 10.13 -5.09 -22.65
C MET A 427 10.87 -6.42 -22.43
N PHE A 428 10.70 -7.38 -23.35
CA PHE A 428 11.47 -8.63 -23.34
C PHE A 428 12.96 -8.36 -23.56
N GLU A 429 13.31 -7.51 -24.53
CA GLU A 429 14.71 -7.15 -24.82
C GLU A 429 15.40 -6.39 -23.68
N VAL A 430 14.66 -5.63 -22.86
CA VAL A 430 15.22 -5.02 -21.65
C VAL A 430 15.82 -6.06 -20.69
N MET A 431 15.17 -7.22 -20.60
CA MET A 431 15.54 -8.30 -19.68
C MET A 431 16.43 -9.36 -20.34
N ASN A 432 16.24 -9.64 -21.62
CA ASN A 432 16.85 -10.81 -22.26
C ASN A 432 17.80 -10.43 -23.42
N GLY A 433 17.70 -9.20 -23.92
CA GLY A 433 18.49 -8.71 -25.04
C GLY A 433 19.96 -8.52 -24.71
N ALA A 434 20.81 -8.51 -25.74
CA ALA A 434 22.26 -8.35 -25.59
C ALA A 434 22.62 -7.04 -24.87
N ASN A 435 21.90 -5.95 -25.18
CA ASN A 435 22.11 -4.60 -24.65
C ASN A 435 21.02 -4.17 -23.66
N GLY A 436 20.20 -5.09 -23.16
CA GLY A 436 19.09 -4.79 -22.27
C GLY A 436 19.54 -4.18 -20.95
N THR A 437 18.89 -3.10 -20.50
CA THR A 437 19.31 -2.38 -19.28
C THR A 437 19.17 -3.20 -17.99
N ALA A 438 18.40 -4.29 -17.99
CA ALA A 438 18.16 -5.13 -16.81
C ALA A 438 18.53 -6.61 -17.03
N LYS A 439 19.39 -6.90 -18.02
CA LYS A 439 19.82 -8.27 -18.36
C LYS A 439 20.39 -9.08 -17.21
N SER A 440 21.07 -8.42 -16.27
CA SER A 440 21.63 -9.04 -15.07
C SER A 440 20.56 -9.57 -14.11
N SER A 441 19.34 -9.03 -14.16
CA SER A 441 18.21 -9.39 -13.29
C SER A 441 17.20 -10.31 -13.98
N ARG A 442 17.55 -10.93 -15.12
CA ARG A 442 16.64 -11.83 -15.83
C ARG A 442 16.37 -13.10 -15.03
N ILE A 443 15.23 -13.72 -15.31
CA ILE A 443 14.97 -15.12 -14.92
C ILE A 443 15.68 -16.01 -15.94
N VAL A 444 16.55 -16.90 -15.44
CA VAL A 444 17.38 -17.78 -16.30
C VAL A 444 16.55 -18.93 -16.88
N ASP A 445 15.57 -19.42 -16.13
CA ASP A 445 14.65 -20.46 -16.60
C ASP A 445 13.86 -19.97 -17.82
N GLU A 446 14.00 -20.68 -18.93
CA GLU A 446 13.40 -20.32 -20.22
C GLU A 446 11.87 -20.34 -20.19
N THR A 447 11.27 -21.15 -19.31
CA THR A 447 9.81 -21.27 -19.14
C THR A 447 9.21 -20.11 -18.35
N MET A 448 10.04 -19.38 -17.60
CA MET A 448 9.63 -18.29 -16.72
C MET A 448 10.28 -16.95 -17.08
N ARG A 449 10.84 -16.81 -18.28
CA ARG A 449 11.44 -15.56 -18.75
C ARG A 449 10.49 -14.40 -18.51
N MET A 450 11.03 -13.28 -18.04
CA MET A 450 10.25 -12.09 -17.73
C MET A 450 10.45 -10.98 -18.75
N CYS A 451 9.42 -10.15 -18.89
CA CYS A 451 9.46 -8.87 -19.56
C CYS A 451 9.55 -7.76 -18.52
N GLY A 452 10.22 -6.65 -18.82
CA GLY A 452 10.26 -5.54 -17.87
C GLY A 452 10.74 -4.21 -18.44
N LYS A 453 10.69 -3.18 -17.60
CA LYS A 453 11.24 -1.88 -17.88
C LYS A 453 11.74 -1.21 -16.60
N THR A 454 12.97 -0.73 -16.65
CA THR A 454 13.58 0.09 -15.60
C THR A 454 13.16 1.55 -15.73
N GLY A 455 13.09 2.22 -14.59
CA GLY A 455 12.93 3.66 -14.45
C GLY A 455 13.85 4.22 -13.38
N THR A 456 14.23 5.48 -13.57
CA THR A 456 14.92 6.28 -12.56
C THR A 456 14.23 7.63 -12.55
N ALA A 457 13.75 8.05 -11.38
CA ALA A 457 13.02 9.30 -11.20
C ALA A 457 13.91 10.31 -10.48
N GLN A 458 14.16 11.45 -11.14
CA GLN A 458 15.05 12.47 -10.59
C GLN A 458 14.34 13.26 -9.51
N VAL A 459 14.97 13.36 -8.34
CA VAL A 459 14.45 14.16 -7.22
C VAL A 459 14.89 15.63 -7.31
N ARG A 460 15.96 15.90 -8.08
CA ARG A 460 16.56 17.22 -8.23
C ARG A 460 16.78 17.61 -9.69
N ASN A 461 16.73 18.91 -9.95
CA ASN A 461 17.16 19.47 -11.22
C ASN A 461 18.69 19.51 -11.29
N ILE A 462 19.26 18.85 -12.30
CA ILE A 462 20.70 18.94 -12.59
C ILE A 462 20.96 20.24 -13.35
N SER A 463 21.67 21.17 -12.70
CA SER A 463 22.00 22.49 -13.26
C SER A 463 22.97 22.40 -14.45
N THR A 464 23.03 23.43 -15.28
CA THR A 464 23.98 23.51 -16.41
C THR A 464 25.43 23.41 -15.92
N ALA A 465 25.78 24.15 -14.86
CA ALA A 465 27.12 24.12 -14.26
C ALA A 465 27.51 22.73 -13.73
N GLU A 466 26.56 21.98 -13.17
CA GLU A 466 26.81 20.61 -12.73
C GLU A 466 26.97 19.64 -13.93
N ARG A 467 26.26 19.88 -15.04
CA ARG A 467 26.43 19.07 -16.25
C ARG A 467 27.81 19.28 -16.88
N ASP A 468 28.30 20.52 -16.85
CA ASP A 468 29.59 20.92 -17.41
C ASP A 468 30.77 20.36 -16.59
N THR A 469 30.62 20.28 -15.27
CA THR A 469 31.65 19.74 -14.36
C THR A 469 31.57 18.23 -14.16
N GLY A 470 30.44 17.61 -14.53
CA GLY A 470 30.18 16.18 -14.35
C GLY A 470 29.06 15.95 -13.33
N VAL A 471 28.02 15.23 -13.75
CA VAL A 471 26.86 14.95 -12.88
C VAL A 471 27.33 14.11 -11.69
N VAL A 472 27.03 14.59 -10.47
CA VAL A 472 27.39 13.88 -9.25
C VAL A 472 26.65 12.54 -9.21
N SER A 473 27.39 11.46 -9.00
CA SER A 473 26.85 10.11 -8.95
C SER A 473 25.95 9.91 -7.72
N ASN A 474 24.89 9.10 -7.87
CA ASN A 474 23.86 8.92 -6.84
C ASN A 474 24.43 8.46 -5.49
N ASP A 475 25.47 7.63 -5.49
CA ASP A 475 26.16 7.14 -4.28
C ASP A 475 26.79 8.28 -3.45
N ARG A 476 27.17 9.39 -4.10
CA ARG A 476 27.79 10.56 -3.46
C ARG A 476 26.80 11.62 -3.00
N LEU A 477 25.51 11.45 -3.31
CA LEU A 477 24.46 12.35 -2.86
C LEU A 477 23.91 11.94 -1.49
N PRO A 478 23.49 12.91 -0.65
CA PRO A 478 22.66 12.63 0.52
C PRO A 478 21.45 11.79 0.12
N TRP A 479 21.05 10.84 0.96
CA TRP A 479 19.98 9.87 0.63
C TRP A 479 18.73 10.55 0.05
N LYS A 480 18.17 11.58 0.72
CA LYS A 480 16.98 12.33 0.28
C LYS A 480 17.10 13.04 -1.08
N GLN A 481 18.32 13.14 -1.63
CA GLN A 481 18.60 13.78 -2.91
C GLN A 481 18.91 12.78 -4.03
N ARG A 482 18.98 11.48 -3.70
CA ARG A 482 19.18 10.41 -4.67
C ARG A 482 17.91 10.20 -5.48
N ASP A 483 18.09 9.73 -6.71
CA ASP A 483 16.98 9.36 -7.57
C ASP A 483 16.19 8.18 -6.98
N HIS A 484 14.88 8.10 -7.26
CA HIS A 484 14.12 6.89 -6.95
C HIS A 484 14.39 5.82 -8.01
N ALA A 485 14.50 4.57 -7.58
CA ALA A 485 14.66 3.41 -8.44
C ALA A 485 13.28 2.79 -8.73
N LEU A 486 12.93 2.63 -9.99
CA LEU A 486 11.65 2.05 -10.40
C LEU A 486 11.89 0.85 -11.32
N PHE A 487 11.00 -0.13 -11.22
CA PHE A 487 10.93 -1.23 -12.16
C PHE A 487 9.48 -1.70 -12.30
N VAL A 488 9.09 -2.03 -13.53
CA VAL A 488 7.85 -2.75 -13.82
C VAL A 488 8.13 -3.97 -14.67
N GLY A 489 7.37 -5.04 -14.51
CA GLY A 489 7.53 -6.23 -15.33
C GLY A 489 6.42 -7.25 -15.17
N PHE A 490 6.45 -8.29 -15.99
CA PHE A 490 5.53 -9.42 -15.89
C PHE A 490 6.22 -10.71 -16.30
N ALA A 491 5.71 -11.82 -15.79
CA ALA A 491 6.20 -13.16 -16.10
C ALA A 491 5.09 -14.22 -16.02
N PRO A 492 5.21 -15.32 -16.77
CA PRO A 492 6.13 -15.54 -17.89
C PRO A 492 5.89 -14.60 -19.09
N ALA A 493 6.86 -14.46 -19.99
CA ALA A 493 6.80 -13.55 -21.14
C ALA A 493 5.79 -14.00 -22.21
N ASP A 494 5.64 -15.31 -22.38
CA ASP A 494 4.82 -15.91 -23.44
C ASP A 494 3.37 -16.15 -22.99
N ASN A 495 3.15 -16.43 -21.70
CA ASN A 495 1.82 -16.54 -21.10
C ASN A 495 1.82 -15.82 -19.73
N PRO A 496 1.65 -14.49 -19.70
CA PRO A 496 1.74 -13.71 -18.48
C PRO A 496 0.74 -14.17 -17.43
N ARG A 497 1.21 -14.28 -16.17
CA ARG A 497 0.37 -14.63 -15.02
C ARG A 497 0.41 -13.54 -13.95
N TYR A 498 1.60 -13.03 -13.64
CA TYR A 498 1.77 -11.96 -12.67
C TYR A 498 2.48 -10.77 -13.29
N ALA A 499 2.02 -9.57 -12.94
CA ALA A 499 2.72 -8.32 -13.17
C ALA A 499 3.19 -7.75 -11.83
N VAL A 500 4.28 -6.99 -11.87
CA VAL A 500 4.93 -6.41 -10.70
C VAL A 500 5.30 -4.95 -10.95
N SER A 501 5.20 -4.14 -9.91
CA SER A 501 5.79 -2.80 -9.86
C SER A 501 6.57 -2.65 -8.56
N VAL A 502 7.81 -2.16 -8.66
CA VAL A 502 8.69 -1.85 -7.54
C VAL A 502 9.13 -0.41 -7.63
N VAL A 503 9.02 0.31 -6.51
CA VAL A 503 9.58 1.65 -6.32
C VAL A 503 10.40 1.63 -5.04
N VAL A 504 11.67 2.00 -5.14
CA VAL A 504 12.55 2.22 -3.99
C VAL A 504 12.91 3.70 -3.97
N GLU A 505 12.38 4.42 -2.99
CA GLU A 505 12.65 5.84 -2.83
C GLU A 505 14.14 6.01 -2.57
N HIS A 506 14.81 6.87 -3.35
CA HIS A 506 16.22 7.19 -3.14
C HIS A 506 17.17 5.99 -3.32
N GLY A 507 16.67 4.89 -3.89
CA GLY A 507 17.45 3.69 -4.20
C GLY A 507 18.37 3.83 -5.43
N GLY A 508 18.35 4.97 -6.11
CA GLY A 508 19.19 5.26 -7.27
C GLY A 508 18.77 4.51 -8.54
N GLY A 509 19.50 3.47 -8.91
CA GLY A 509 19.34 2.78 -10.21
C GLY A 509 18.20 1.75 -10.24
N GLY A 510 17.24 1.93 -11.15
CA GLY A 510 16.15 0.96 -11.35
C GLY A 510 16.62 -0.45 -11.74
N SER A 511 17.71 -0.56 -12.51
CA SER A 511 18.28 -1.85 -12.94
C SER A 511 19.03 -2.59 -11.83
N THR A 512 19.61 -1.87 -10.88
CA THR A 512 20.47 -2.44 -9.84
C THR A 512 19.71 -2.75 -8.55
N VAL A 513 18.66 -1.99 -8.25
CA VAL A 513 17.90 -2.10 -6.99
C VAL A 513 16.51 -2.68 -7.23
N ALA A 514 15.69 -2.02 -8.05
CA ALA A 514 14.29 -2.39 -8.21
C ALA A 514 14.09 -3.68 -9.05
N ALA A 515 14.89 -3.88 -10.10
CA ALA A 515 14.76 -5.05 -10.99
C ALA A 515 15.04 -6.41 -10.28
N PRO A 516 16.09 -6.56 -9.45
CA PRO A 516 16.28 -7.80 -8.67
C PRO A 516 15.12 -8.09 -7.71
N ILE A 517 14.60 -7.07 -7.01
CA ILE A 517 13.45 -7.23 -6.10
C ILE A 517 12.23 -7.73 -6.88
N ALA A 518 11.97 -7.13 -8.04
CA ALA A 518 10.85 -7.52 -8.91
C ALA A 518 10.99 -8.95 -9.44
N ARG A 519 12.20 -9.35 -9.86
CA ARG A 519 12.53 -10.73 -10.27
C ARG A 519 12.18 -11.71 -9.15
N ASP A 520 12.66 -11.44 -7.93
CA ASP A 520 12.48 -12.32 -6.79
C ASP A 520 11.01 -12.43 -6.39
N ALA A 521 10.27 -11.32 -6.39
CA ALA A 521 8.83 -11.28 -6.13
C ALA A 521 8.03 -12.10 -7.15
N LEU A 522 8.34 -11.96 -8.45
CA LEU A 522 7.69 -12.75 -9.51
C LEU A 522 8.01 -14.23 -9.39
N LEU A 523 9.28 -14.60 -9.13
CA LEU A 523 9.66 -16.00 -8.93
C LEU A 523 8.95 -16.61 -7.73
N ARG A 524 8.86 -15.88 -6.60
CA ARG A 524 8.12 -16.32 -5.42
C ARG A 524 6.64 -16.56 -5.75
N ALA A 525 6.00 -15.63 -6.45
CA ALA A 525 4.59 -15.75 -6.84
C ALA A 525 4.33 -16.89 -7.85
N LEU A 526 5.26 -17.14 -8.77
CA LEU A 526 5.11 -18.19 -9.79
C LEU A 526 5.35 -19.60 -9.24
N THR A 527 6.36 -19.76 -8.39
CA THR A 527 6.86 -21.08 -7.97
C THR A 527 6.38 -21.51 -6.60
N GLY A 528 6.00 -20.56 -5.72
CA GLY A 528 5.74 -20.86 -4.31
C GLY A 528 6.98 -21.33 -3.54
N THR A 529 8.19 -21.22 -4.12
CA THR A 529 9.47 -21.53 -3.46
C THR A 529 10.30 -20.27 -3.24
N LEU A 530 11.34 -20.34 -2.40
CA LEU A 530 12.30 -19.25 -2.28
C LEU A 530 13.13 -19.15 -3.58
N PRO A 531 13.25 -17.97 -4.19
CA PRO A 531 14.06 -17.81 -5.39
C PRO A 531 15.55 -18.02 -5.07
N PRO A 532 16.35 -18.52 -6.03
CA PRO A 532 17.79 -18.55 -5.89
C PRO A 532 18.32 -17.11 -5.76
N LEU A 533 19.10 -16.86 -4.70
CA LEU A 533 19.68 -15.54 -4.39
C LEU A 533 20.60 -15.03 -5.51
#